data_AF-A0A660PLB5-F1
#
_entry.id   AF-A0A660PLB5-F1
#
_cell.length_a   1.000
_cell.length_b   1.000
_cell.length_c   1.000
_cell.angle_alpha   90.00
_cell.angle_beta   90.00
_cell.angle_gamma   90.00
#
_symmetry.space_group_name_H-M   'P 1'
#
loop_
_entity.id
_entity.type
_entity.pdbx_description
1 polymer ?
#
loop_
_entity_poly.entity_id
_entity_poly.type
_entity_poly.pdbx_seq_one_letter_code
_entity_poly.pdbx_strand_id
1 'polypeptide(L)'
;FSDKILPDLNKRARTLMGDIRSMRPTLILESGIFITDIPGYLVLIDEIDHATSFIEGVRITVSKDPNKPKMIVAQNGFLKMTDNGSNMRFSLNDGEIHTFDMQDPDNYRIVDFRSQIINVPTKGSELVRSESEYRSDREMGIDQMQNRVDQALNTVTPLRKRIDDYLEGKFEYLFSDSFVPNFPETTSCQEALSMVKRDASVMVRHVERNQQQIHTQRRVMAKYNIEIHKKYSIPAACLAFILVGAPLGMMTRRGGMGVAIALSILMFIVYWAFLIGGEDIADRGIVSPFWAMWSANILIGALGLYLTYVVVMEKPVLAWFRRRAA
;
A
#
# COMPACT_ATOMS: atom_id res chain seq x y z
N PHE A 1 -4.78 3.33 21.68
CA PHE A 1 -4.16 4.25 20.69
C PHE A 1 -3.68 3.50 19.44
N SER A 2 -2.65 2.63 19.54
CA SER A 2 -2.04 1.92 18.40
C SER A 2 -2.99 1.00 17.60
N ASP A 3 -4.01 0.46 18.26
CA ASP A 3 -4.95 -0.47 17.62
C ASP A 3 -6.07 0.24 16.82
N LYS A 4 -6.83 1.14 17.45
CA LYS A 4 -8.02 1.74 16.84
C LYS A 4 -7.78 3.14 16.28
N ILE A 5 -7.08 3.99 17.03
CA ILE A 5 -6.98 5.43 16.73
C ILE A 5 -5.96 5.66 15.61
N LEU A 6 -4.74 5.18 15.79
CA LEU A 6 -3.64 5.43 14.83
C LEU A 6 -3.97 4.91 13.42
N PRO A 7 -4.51 3.68 13.24
CA PRO A 7 -4.80 3.17 11.91
C PRO A 7 -5.96 3.92 11.21
N ASP A 8 -6.98 4.33 11.96
CA ASP A 8 -8.09 5.15 11.43
C ASP A 8 -7.62 6.54 11.00
N LEU A 9 -6.74 7.16 11.78
CA LEU A 9 -6.14 8.45 11.42
C LEU A 9 -5.27 8.33 10.16
N ASN A 10 -4.45 7.27 10.06
CA ASN A 10 -3.63 7.01 8.87
C ASN A 10 -4.50 6.82 7.62
N LYS A 11 -5.59 6.04 7.73
CA LYS A 11 -6.56 5.85 6.64
C LYS A 11 -7.16 7.19 6.19
N ARG A 12 -7.68 7.98 7.13
CA ARG A 12 -8.28 9.30 6.84
C ARG A 12 -7.27 10.26 6.21
N ALA A 13 -6.04 10.27 6.70
CA ALA A 13 -4.97 11.11 6.17
C ALA A 13 -4.63 10.70 4.71
N ARG A 14 -4.46 9.41 4.44
CA ARG A 14 -4.19 8.91 3.07
C ARG A 14 -5.32 9.25 2.12
N THR A 15 -6.58 9.00 2.50
CA THR A 15 -7.74 9.30 1.66
C THR A 15 -7.82 10.79 1.37
N LEU A 16 -7.70 11.65 2.38
CA LEU A 16 -7.70 13.09 2.21
C LEU A 16 -6.55 13.57 1.30
N MET A 17 -5.34 13.00 1.42
CA MET A 17 -4.24 13.32 0.52
C MET A 17 -4.55 12.91 -0.93
N GLY A 18 -5.22 11.78 -1.13
CA GLY A 18 -5.72 11.36 -2.45
C GLY A 18 -6.75 12.33 -3.02
N ASP A 19 -7.68 12.78 -2.20
CA ASP A 19 -8.70 13.77 -2.56
C ASP A 19 -8.06 15.11 -2.94
N ILE A 20 -7.12 15.61 -2.11
CA ILE A 20 -6.37 16.85 -2.38
C ILE A 20 -5.53 16.73 -3.65
N ARG A 21 -4.87 15.59 -3.89
CA ARG A 21 -4.09 15.39 -5.12
C ARG A 21 -4.98 15.33 -6.37
N SER A 22 -6.22 14.88 -6.21
CA SER A 22 -7.19 14.78 -7.30
C SER A 22 -7.89 16.10 -7.59
N MET A 23 -7.93 17.01 -6.62
CA MET A 23 -8.24 18.42 -6.83
C MET A 23 -7.24 18.98 -7.85
N ARG A 24 -7.73 19.69 -8.87
CA ARG A 24 -6.87 20.40 -9.83
C ARG A 24 -6.84 21.89 -9.48
N PRO A 25 -6.01 22.33 -8.53
CA PRO A 25 -5.98 23.73 -8.09
C PRO A 25 -5.39 24.69 -9.14
N THR A 26 -4.82 24.18 -10.23
CA THR A 26 -3.84 24.91 -11.05
C THR A 26 -4.26 25.11 -12.50
N LEU A 27 -5.56 25.16 -12.82
CA LEU A 27 -5.94 25.65 -14.16
C LEU A 27 -5.70 27.18 -14.20
N ILE A 28 -4.44 27.58 -14.32
CA ILE A 28 -4.03 28.96 -14.50
C ILE A 28 -4.27 29.26 -15.98
N LEU A 29 -5.25 30.12 -16.23
CA LEU A 29 -5.55 30.59 -17.57
C LEU A 29 -4.58 31.71 -17.89
N GLU A 30 -3.55 31.41 -18.67
CA GLU A 30 -2.56 32.39 -19.12
C GLU A 30 -2.83 32.75 -20.59
N SER A 31 -2.83 34.05 -20.88
CA SER A 31 -2.98 34.61 -22.23
C SER A 31 -1.91 34.05 -23.18
N GLY A 32 -2.33 33.61 -24.36
CA GLY A 32 -1.44 33.13 -25.42
C GLY A 32 -0.85 31.72 -25.22
N ILE A 33 -1.29 30.96 -24.21
CA ILE A 33 -0.84 29.58 -23.98
C ILE A 33 -1.96 28.58 -24.29
N PHE A 34 -1.60 27.49 -24.97
CA PHE A 34 -2.51 26.37 -25.21
C PHE A 34 -2.82 25.61 -23.90
N ILE A 35 -4.08 25.63 -23.48
CA ILE A 35 -4.60 24.86 -22.35
C ILE A 35 -4.91 23.44 -22.83
N THR A 36 -4.07 22.49 -22.44
CA THR A 36 -4.14 21.07 -22.80
C THR A 36 -4.62 20.17 -21.66
N ASP A 37 -4.75 20.71 -20.45
CA ASP A 37 -5.07 19.93 -19.26
C ASP A 37 -6.48 19.33 -19.28
N ILE A 38 -7.36 19.82 -20.16
CA ILE A 38 -8.76 19.41 -20.23
C ILE A 38 -8.90 18.25 -21.22
N PRO A 39 -9.29 17.04 -20.77
CA PRO A 39 -9.42 15.90 -21.67
C PRO A 39 -10.42 16.15 -22.81
N GLY A 40 -9.96 16.00 -24.04
CA GLY A 40 -10.79 16.14 -25.26
C GLY A 40 -11.00 17.59 -25.72
N TYR A 41 -10.36 18.57 -25.08
CA TYR A 41 -10.39 19.98 -25.47
C TYR A 41 -8.98 20.56 -25.55
N LEU A 42 -8.72 21.36 -26.59
CA LEU A 42 -7.56 22.22 -26.69
C LEU A 42 -8.07 23.65 -26.80
N VAL A 43 -7.74 24.49 -25.81
CA VAL A 43 -8.23 25.87 -25.76
C VAL A 43 -7.03 26.82 -25.88
N LEU A 44 -7.16 27.82 -26.74
CA LEU A 44 -6.26 28.96 -26.82
C LEU A 44 -7.10 30.22 -26.66
N ILE A 45 -6.62 31.14 -25.84
CA ILE A 45 -7.22 32.46 -25.66
C ILE A 45 -6.07 33.45 -25.79
N ASP A 46 -6.20 34.40 -26.71
CA ASP A 46 -5.14 35.35 -27.01
C ASP A 46 -4.97 36.34 -25.86
N GLU A 47 -6.07 36.92 -25.36
CA GLU A 47 -6.08 37.80 -24.19
C GLU A 47 -7.23 37.52 -23.22
N ILE A 48 -6.94 37.63 -21.92
CA ILE A 48 -7.89 37.42 -20.83
C ILE A 48 -7.86 38.63 -19.89
N ASP A 49 -8.99 39.30 -19.75
CA ASP A 49 -9.19 40.28 -18.68
C ASP A 49 -9.81 39.58 -17.46
N HIS A 50 -8.98 39.36 -16.43
CA HIS A 50 -9.40 38.70 -15.20
C HIS A 50 -10.40 39.51 -14.36
N ALA A 51 -10.49 40.84 -14.53
CA ALA A 51 -11.41 41.67 -13.76
C ALA A 51 -12.83 41.62 -14.33
N THR A 52 -12.96 41.62 -15.66
CA THR A 52 -14.25 41.62 -16.36
C THR A 52 -14.68 40.23 -16.84
N SER A 53 -13.78 39.25 -16.76
CA SER A 53 -13.95 37.90 -17.33
C SER A 53 -14.13 37.91 -18.86
N PHE A 54 -13.72 39.00 -19.50
CA PHE A 54 -13.75 39.16 -20.95
C PHE A 54 -12.55 38.46 -21.58
N ILE A 55 -12.77 37.84 -22.73
CA ILE A 55 -11.75 37.09 -23.46
C ILE A 55 -11.78 37.49 -24.93
N GLU A 56 -10.59 37.63 -25.53
CA GLU A 56 -10.41 37.93 -26.96
C GLU A 56 -9.64 36.81 -27.65
N GLY A 57 -9.95 36.59 -28.93
CA GLY A 57 -9.23 35.63 -29.77
C GLY A 57 -9.34 34.20 -29.24
N VAL A 58 -10.55 33.64 -29.23
CA VAL A 58 -10.81 32.34 -28.61
C VAL A 58 -10.79 31.24 -29.67
N ARG A 59 -9.97 30.21 -29.48
CA ARG A 59 -9.92 29.02 -30.33
C ARG A 59 -10.08 27.76 -29.48
N ILE A 60 -11.14 27.00 -29.72
CA ILE A 60 -11.46 25.76 -28.99
C ILE A 60 -11.51 24.60 -29.98
N THR A 61 -10.62 23.62 -29.84
CA THR A 61 -10.69 22.36 -30.58
C THR A 61 -11.29 21.28 -29.71
N VAL A 62 -12.34 20.62 -30.19
CA VAL A 62 -13.02 19.51 -29.53
C VAL A 62 -12.67 18.23 -30.25
N SER A 63 -11.94 17.34 -29.57
CA SER A 63 -11.45 16.06 -30.11
C SER A 63 -12.09 14.85 -29.43
N LYS A 64 -13.35 14.98 -28.98
CA LYS A 64 -14.11 13.89 -28.35
C LYS A 64 -14.43 12.74 -29.32
N ASP A 65 -14.67 13.08 -30.59
CA ASP A 65 -14.82 12.14 -31.69
C ASP A 65 -13.61 12.32 -32.62
N PRO A 66 -12.67 11.36 -32.67
CA PRO A 66 -11.48 11.46 -33.52
C PRO A 66 -11.80 11.55 -35.00
N ASN A 67 -12.93 10.98 -35.46
CA ASN A 67 -13.30 10.97 -36.87
C ASN A 67 -13.96 12.28 -37.32
N LYS A 68 -14.52 13.06 -36.38
CA LYS A 68 -15.21 14.32 -36.67
C LYS A 68 -14.80 15.46 -35.73
N PRO A 69 -13.52 15.87 -35.74
CA PRO A 69 -13.05 16.93 -34.86
C PRO A 69 -13.71 18.26 -35.22
N LYS A 70 -13.93 19.10 -34.21
CA LYS A 70 -14.52 20.43 -34.37
C LYS A 70 -13.56 21.49 -33.87
N MET A 71 -13.41 22.57 -34.63
CA MET A 71 -12.70 23.76 -34.20
C MET A 71 -13.68 24.92 -34.14
N ILE A 72 -13.69 25.64 -33.03
CA ILE A 72 -14.53 26.79 -32.78
C ILE A 72 -13.60 27.98 -32.68
N VAL A 73 -13.85 29.02 -33.47
CA VAL A 73 -13.09 30.26 -33.46
C VAL A 73 -14.08 31.39 -33.16
N ALA A 74 -13.74 32.30 -32.25
CA ALA A 74 -14.58 33.45 -31.94
C ALA A 74 -13.71 34.69 -31.70
N GLN A 75 -14.23 35.86 -32.09
CA GLN A 75 -13.52 37.12 -31.91
C GLN A 75 -13.43 37.51 -30.44
N ASN A 76 -14.53 37.39 -29.70
CA ASN A 76 -14.57 37.73 -28.28
C ASN A 76 -15.59 36.88 -27.53
N GLY A 77 -15.60 37.02 -26.20
CA GLY A 77 -16.59 36.40 -25.36
C GLY A 77 -16.38 36.65 -23.88
N PHE A 78 -17.07 35.87 -23.06
CA PHE A 78 -16.89 35.84 -21.62
C PHE A 78 -16.64 34.41 -21.13
N LEU A 79 -15.72 34.28 -20.18
CA LEU A 79 -15.43 33.01 -19.52
C LEU A 79 -15.92 33.04 -18.07
N LYS A 80 -16.80 32.11 -17.70
CA LYS A 80 -17.23 31.95 -16.31
C LYS A 80 -17.06 30.51 -15.84
N MET A 81 -16.56 30.35 -14.62
CA MET A 81 -16.65 29.08 -13.89
C MET A 81 -18.08 28.90 -13.38
N THR A 82 -18.73 27.81 -13.75
CA THR A 82 -20.05 27.41 -13.22
C THR A 82 -19.92 26.13 -12.41
N ASP A 83 -20.94 25.82 -11.61
CA ASP A 83 -21.02 24.59 -10.81
C ASP A 83 -19.76 24.40 -9.93
N ASN A 84 -19.41 25.48 -9.23
CA ASN A 84 -18.24 25.60 -8.35
C ASN A 84 -16.90 25.18 -8.99
N GLY A 85 -16.74 25.49 -10.28
CA GLY A 85 -15.51 25.25 -11.04
C GLY A 85 -15.41 23.88 -11.70
N SER A 86 -16.50 23.10 -11.71
CA SER A 86 -16.60 21.84 -12.45
C SER A 86 -16.94 22.02 -13.94
N ASN A 87 -17.42 23.20 -14.34
CA ASN A 87 -17.66 23.54 -15.74
C ASN A 87 -17.11 24.94 -16.04
N MET A 88 -16.37 25.07 -17.15
CA MET A 88 -16.05 26.37 -17.76
C MET A 88 -17.09 26.68 -18.84
N ARG A 89 -17.81 27.78 -18.66
CA ARG A 89 -18.75 28.29 -19.65
C ARG A 89 -18.09 29.41 -20.45
N PHE A 90 -17.92 29.15 -21.73
CA PHE A 90 -17.52 30.13 -22.72
C PHE A 90 -18.78 30.66 -23.41
N SER A 91 -19.08 31.95 -23.22
CA SER A 91 -20.10 32.67 -23.98
C SER A 91 -19.40 33.44 -25.09
N LEU A 92 -19.32 32.83 -26.27
CA LEU A 92 -18.58 33.33 -27.43
C LEU A 92 -19.50 34.16 -28.32
N ASN A 93 -18.98 35.25 -28.87
CA ASN A 93 -19.69 36.09 -29.84
C ASN A 93 -18.92 36.18 -31.15
N ASP A 94 -19.69 36.31 -32.24
CA ASP A 94 -19.23 36.53 -33.61
C ASP A 94 -18.05 35.61 -33.99
N GLY A 95 -18.40 34.36 -34.30
CA GLY A 95 -17.43 33.31 -34.57
C GLY A 95 -17.93 32.25 -35.55
N GLU A 96 -17.09 31.25 -35.75
CA GLU A 96 -17.30 30.17 -36.71
C GLU A 96 -17.02 28.81 -36.07
N ILE A 97 -17.82 27.80 -36.45
CA ILE A 97 -17.59 26.41 -36.09
C ILE A 97 -17.20 25.64 -37.34
N HIS A 98 -15.98 25.13 -37.33
CA HIS A 98 -15.37 24.34 -38.38
C HIS A 98 -15.51 22.87 -37.98
N THR A 99 -16.23 22.08 -38.76
CA THR A 99 -16.38 20.64 -38.57
C THR A 99 -15.62 19.92 -39.67
N PHE A 100 -14.69 19.05 -39.29
CA PHE A 100 -13.93 18.22 -40.22
C PHE A 100 -14.48 16.80 -40.20
N ASP A 101 -14.49 16.11 -41.33
CA ASP A 101 -14.77 14.68 -41.42
C ASP A 101 -13.49 13.98 -41.94
N MET A 102 -12.86 13.17 -41.08
CA MET A 102 -11.60 12.50 -41.44
C MET A 102 -11.77 11.38 -42.48
N GLN A 103 -13.00 10.87 -42.65
CA GLN A 103 -13.28 9.81 -43.62
C GLN A 103 -13.67 10.38 -44.99
N ASP A 104 -14.18 11.61 -45.02
CA ASP A 104 -14.59 12.32 -46.24
C ASP A 104 -14.13 13.79 -46.18
N PRO A 105 -12.88 14.08 -46.62
CA PRO A 105 -12.30 15.41 -46.54
C PRO A 105 -13.07 16.50 -47.29
N ASP A 106 -13.87 16.12 -48.29
CA ASP A 106 -14.69 17.05 -49.07
C ASP A 106 -15.94 17.51 -48.28
N ASN A 107 -16.32 16.77 -47.23
CA ASN A 107 -17.44 17.10 -46.35
C ASN A 107 -17.01 18.02 -45.18
N TYR A 108 -16.29 19.08 -45.51
CA TYR A 108 -15.93 20.14 -44.56
C TYR A 108 -17.07 21.14 -44.42
N ARG A 109 -17.43 21.48 -43.17
CA ARG A 109 -18.57 22.36 -42.88
C ARG A 109 -18.17 23.51 -41.95
N ILE A 110 -18.43 24.73 -42.40
CA ILE A 110 -18.35 25.95 -41.59
C ILE A 110 -19.77 26.37 -41.20
N VAL A 111 -19.94 26.79 -39.95
CA VAL A 111 -21.18 27.39 -39.43
C VAL A 111 -20.83 28.67 -38.70
N ASP A 112 -21.27 29.81 -39.24
CA ASP A 112 -21.19 31.10 -38.58
C ASP A 112 -22.21 31.19 -37.43
N PHE A 113 -21.81 31.82 -36.33
CA PHE A 113 -22.70 32.12 -35.21
C PHE A 113 -22.47 33.54 -34.69
N ARG A 114 -23.58 34.20 -34.34
CA ARG A 114 -23.53 35.49 -33.63
C ARG A 114 -23.24 35.31 -32.13
N SER A 115 -23.82 34.29 -31.51
CA SER A 115 -23.57 33.96 -30.11
C SER A 115 -23.68 32.46 -29.89
N GLN A 116 -22.74 31.89 -29.14
CA GLN A 116 -22.68 30.47 -28.86
C GLN A 116 -22.15 30.22 -27.46
N ILE A 117 -22.80 29.31 -26.73
CA ILE A 117 -22.36 28.88 -25.39
C ILE A 117 -21.70 27.51 -25.49
N ILE A 118 -20.44 27.42 -25.05
CA ILE A 118 -19.69 26.17 -24.97
C ILE A 118 -19.37 25.87 -23.51
N ASN A 119 -19.86 24.73 -23.03
CA ASN A 119 -19.51 24.22 -21.70
C ASN A 119 -18.40 23.18 -21.83
N VAL A 120 -17.27 23.46 -21.20
CA VAL A 120 -16.10 22.61 -21.16
C VAL A 120 -16.00 22.01 -19.75
N PRO A 121 -16.20 20.69 -19.58
CA PRO A 121 -16.12 20.06 -18.27
C PRO A 121 -14.68 20.10 -17.77
N THR A 122 -14.50 20.58 -16.54
CA THR A 122 -13.25 20.57 -15.80
C THR A 122 -13.34 19.56 -14.65
N LYS A 123 -12.21 19.02 -14.19
CA LYS A 123 -12.22 18.41 -12.86
C LYS A 123 -12.38 19.56 -11.87
N GLY A 124 -13.50 19.57 -11.15
CA GLY A 124 -13.85 20.64 -10.22
C GLY A 124 -12.70 21.02 -9.30
N SER A 125 -12.66 22.31 -8.92
CA SER A 125 -11.73 22.83 -7.92
C SER A 125 -12.14 22.45 -6.49
N GLU A 126 -13.29 21.81 -6.29
CA GLU A 126 -13.76 21.39 -4.97
C GLU A 126 -13.16 20.06 -4.51
N LEU A 127 -12.89 19.96 -3.21
CA LEU A 127 -12.46 18.73 -2.58
C LEU A 127 -13.62 17.72 -2.56
N VAL A 128 -13.55 16.72 -3.43
CA VAL A 128 -14.48 15.57 -3.38
C VAL A 128 -13.96 14.57 -2.36
N ARG A 129 -14.75 14.29 -1.32
CA ARG A 129 -14.44 13.28 -0.31
C ARG A 129 -14.68 11.89 -0.86
N SER A 130 -13.63 11.09 -1.01
CA SER A 130 -13.77 9.68 -1.37
C SER A 130 -13.89 8.80 -0.13
N GLU A 131 -14.68 7.73 -0.23
CA GLU A 131 -14.65 6.64 0.75
C GLU A 131 -13.91 5.44 0.17
N SER A 132 -12.86 4.99 0.87
CA SER A 132 -12.09 3.79 0.50
C SER A 132 -12.35 2.72 1.55
N GLU A 133 -12.85 1.55 1.16
CA GLU A 133 -12.97 0.41 2.07
C GLU A 133 -11.59 -0.22 2.34
N TYR A 134 -10.71 -0.20 1.32
CA TYR A 134 -9.34 -0.71 1.40
C TYR A 134 -8.53 -0.04 2.52
N ARG A 135 -7.80 -0.86 3.27
CA ARG A 135 -6.82 -0.48 4.29
C ARG A 135 -5.50 -1.19 4.00
N SER A 136 -4.41 -0.41 4.04
CA SER A 136 -3.05 -0.96 4.05
C SER A 136 -2.76 -1.69 5.37
N ASP A 137 -1.68 -2.49 5.44
CA ASP A 137 -1.27 -3.21 6.65
C ASP A 137 -1.09 -2.26 7.86
N ARG A 138 -0.58 -1.05 7.60
CA ARG A 138 -0.40 0.01 8.61
C ARG A 138 -1.67 0.79 8.98
N GLU A 139 -2.78 0.48 8.31
CA GLU A 139 -4.10 1.08 8.50
C GLU A 139 -5.13 0.09 9.07
N MET A 140 -4.72 -1.17 9.32
CA MET A 140 -5.59 -2.18 9.91
C MET A 140 -5.50 -2.21 11.44
N GLY A 141 -6.64 -2.43 12.07
CA GLY A 141 -6.75 -2.82 13.49
C GLY A 141 -6.37 -4.28 13.71
N ILE A 142 -6.17 -4.68 14.97
CA ILE A 142 -5.83 -6.05 15.37
C ILE A 142 -6.93 -7.02 14.95
N ASP A 143 -8.20 -6.69 15.21
CA ASP A 143 -9.34 -7.54 14.82
C ASP A 143 -9.36 -7.80 13.30
N GLN A 144 -9.06 -6.78 12.51
CA GLN A 144 -9.00 -6.91 11.04
C GLN A 144 -7.82 -7.79 10.61
N MET A 145 -6.66 -7.65 11.26
CA MET A 145 -5.50 -8.49 10.98
C MET A 145 -5.73 -9.94 11.42
N GLN A 146 -6.42 -10.18 12.54
CA GLN A 146 -6.82 -11.52 12.99
C GLN A 146 -7.74 -12.18 11.98
N ASN A 147 -8.76 -11.46 11.51
CA ASN A 147 -9.64 -11.95 10.45
C ASN A 147 -8.86 -12.35 9.18
N ARG A 148 -7.80 -11.61 8.81
CA ARG A 148 -6.93 -11.97 7.68
C ARG A 148 -6.10 -13.23 7.96
N VAL A 149 -5.61 -13.39 9.18
CA VAL A 149 -4.90 -14.62 9.61
C VAL A 149 -5.85 -15.82 9.56
N ASP A 150 -7.07 -15.68 10.07
CA ASP A 150 -8.08 -16.75 10.07
C ASP A 150 -8.51 -17.11 8.66
N GLN A 151 -8.71 -16.13 7.77
CA GLN A 151 -8.98 -16.37 6.35
C GLN A 151 -7.84 -17.14 5.66
N ALA A 152 -6.60 -16.76 5.92
CA ALA A 152 -5.43 -17.45 5.38
C ALA A 152 -5.31 -18.88 5.93
N LEU A 153 -5.55 -19.07 7.24
CA LEU A 153 -5.57 -20.40 7.87
C LEU A 153 -6.66 -21.30 7.27
N ASN A 154 -7.88 -20.77 7.12
CA ASN A 154 -9.01 -21.46 6.51
C ASN A 154 -8.77 -21.80 5.04
N THR A 155 -7.84 -21.11 4.36
CA THR A 155 -7.40 -21.43 3.01
C THR A 155 -6.33 -22.55 3.01
N VAL A 156 -5.41 -22.55 3.97
CA VAL A 156 -4.31 -23.52 4.05
C VAL A 156 -4.81 -24.93 4.40
N THR A 157 -5.71 -25.05 5.37
CA THR A 157 -6.23 -26.36 5.84
C THR A 157 -6.80 -27.23 4.71
N PRO A 158 -7.73 -26.75 3.86
CA PRO A 158 -8.27 -27.55 2.76
C PRO A 158 -7.24 -27.78 1.64
N LEU A 159 -6.30 -26.87 1.40
CA LEU A 159 -5.23 -27.08 0.42
C LEU A 159 -4.33 -28.25 0.81
N ARG A 160 -3.98 -28.35 2.10
CA ARG A 160 -3.19 -29.47 2.61
C ARG A 160 -3.95 -30.78 2.45
N LYS A 161 -5.23 -30.80 2.86
CA LYS A 161 -6.08 -31.97 2.70
C LYS A 161 -6.21 -32.41 1.24
N ARG A 162 -6.39 -31.48 0.29
CA ARG A 162 -6.44 -31.79 -1.15
C ARG A 162 -5.15 -32.43 -1.66
N ILE A 163 -3.98 -32.02 -1.17
CA ILE A 163 -2.70 -32.66 -1.52
C ILE A 163 -2.69 -34.09 -0.98
N ASP A 164 -3.05 -34.27 0.28
CA ASP A 164 -3.04 -35.58 0.94
C ASP A 164 -4.01 -36.54 0.23
N ASP A 165 -5.27 -36.13 0.03
CA ASP A 165 -6.31 -36.90 -0.68
C ASP A 165 -5.89 -37.25 -2.14
N TYR A 166 -5.24 -36.30 -2.84
CA TYR A 166 -4.76 -36.52 -4.22
C TYR A 166 -3.61 -37.54 -4.27
N LEU A 167 -2.66 -37.45 -3.34
CA LEU A 167 -1.52 -38.36 -3.27
C LEU A 167 -1.96 -39.75 -2.83
N GLU A 168 -2.82 -39.85 -1.82
CA GLU A 168 -3.37 -41.11 -1.34
C GLU A 168 -4.14 -41.83 -2.45
N GLY A 169 -5.10 -41.15 -3.11
CA GLY A 169 -5.86 -41.76 -4.19
C GLY A 169 -5.00 -42.15 -5.41
N LYS A 170 -3.96 -41.37 -5.73
CA LYS A 170 -3.01 -41.74 -6.78
C LYS A 170 -2.12 -42.92 -6.38
N PHE A 171 -1.68 -42.97 -5.13
CA PHE A 171 -0.85 -44.06 -4.62
C PHE A 171 -1.66 -45.36 -4.57
N GLU A 172 -2.87 -45.31 -4.03
CA GLU A 172 -3.80 -46.45 -4.00
C GLU A 172 -4.05 -46.98 -5.42
N TYR A 173 -4.34 -46.11 -6.39
CA TYR A 173 -4.51 -46.52 -7.79
C TYR A 173 -3.25 -47.20 -8.36
N LEU A 174 -2.07 -46.58 -8.19
CA LEU A 174 -0.81 -47.05 -8.78
C LEU A 174 -0.31 -48.38 -8.18
N PHE A 175 -0.63 -48.65 -6.91
CA PHE A 175 -0.18 -49.85 -6.18
C PHE A 175 -1.31 -50.85 -5.91
N SER A 176 -2.51 -50.62 -6.46
CA SER A 176 -3.60 -51.60 -6.39
C SER A 176 -3.39 -52.78 -7.33
N ASP A 177 -3.95 -53.94 -6.98
CA ASP A 177 -4.05 -55.10 -7.87
C ASP A 177 -4.88 -54.81 -9.14
N SER A 178 -5.57 -53.66 -9.18
CA SER A 178 -6.40 -53.19 -10.30
C SER A 178 -5.68 -52.20 -11.22
N PHE A 179 -4.38 -51.97 -11.04
CA PHE A 179 -3.62 -51.12 -11.94
C PHE A 179 -3.54 -51.73 -13.33
N VAL A 180 -4.40 -51.25 -14.25
CA VAL A 180 -4.34 -51.60 -15.67
C VAL A 180 -3.77 -50.38 -16.40
N PRO A 181 -2.53 -50.46 -16.91
CA PRO A 181 -1.98 -49.40 -17.72
C PRO A 181 -2.80 -49.27 -19.01
N ASN A 182 -3.52 -48.16 -19.18
CA ASN A 182 -4.28 -47.90 -20.39
C ASN A 182 -3.36 -47.34 -21.49
N PHE A 183 -2.53 -48.21 -22.07
CA PHE A 183 -1.71 -47.89 -23.23
C PHE A 183 -2.42 -48.37 -24.51
N PRO A 184 -2.40 -47.59 -25.61
CA PRO A 184 -2.80 -48.10 -26.92
C PRO A 184 -2.00 -49.35 -27.29
N GLU A 185 -2.63 -50.35 -27.92
CA GLU A 185 -2.02 -51.66 -28.22
C GLU A 185 -0.73 -51.57 -29.08
N THR A 186 -0.54 -50.48 -29.83
CA THR A 186 0.63 -50.24 -30.70
C THR A 186 1.75 -49.42 -30.04
N THR A 187 1.68 -49.16 -28.72
CA THR A 187 2.61 -48.25 -28.04
C THR A 187 3.97 -48.92 -27.84
N SER A 188 5.04 -48.29 -28.32
CA SER A 188 6.41 -48.73 -28.05
C SER A 188 6.79 -48.53 -26.57
N CYS A 189 7.77 -49.29 -26.08
CA CYS A 189 8.27 -49.14 -24.70
C CYS A 189 8.76 -47.70 -24.40
N GLN A 190 9.35 -47.03 -25.39
CA GLN A 190 9.79 -45.64 -25.27
C GLN A 190 8.61 -44.66 -25.12
N GLU A 191 7.53 -44.87 -25.88
CA GLU A 191 6.32 -44.06 -25.77
C GLU A 191 5.60 -44.28 -24.43
N ALA A 192 5.48 -45.53 -23.97
CA ALA A 192 4.91 -45.85 -22.66
C ALA A 192 5.72 -45.19 -21.52
N LEU A 193 7.05 -45.25 -21.57
CA LEU A 193 7.93 -44.57 -20.62
C LEU A 193 7.73 -43.05 -20.64
N SER A 194 7.55 -42.45 -21.82
CA SER A 194 7.30 -41.01 -21.96
C SER A 194 5.96 -40.58 -21.36
N MET A 195 4.92 -41.43 -21.46
CA MET A 195 3.60 -41.20 -20.85
C MET A 195 3.69 -41.25 -19.32
N VAL A 196 4.34 -42.26 -18.76
CA VAL A 196 4.55 -42.37 -17.30
C VAL A 196 5.36 -41.19 -16.76
N LYS A 197 6.42 -40.77 -17.48
CA LYS A 197 7.19 -39.56 -17.12
C LYS A 197 6.32 -38.31 -17.15
N ARG A 198 5.41 -38.18 -18.13
CA ARG A 198 4.48 -37.06 -18.22
C ARG A 198 3.53 -37.05 -17.02
N ASP A 199 2.93 -38.18 -16.69
CA ASP A 199 2.01 -38.30 -15.54
C ASP A 199 2.69 -37.97 -14.22
N ALA A 200 3.90 -38.52 -13.99
CA ALA A 200 4.70 -38.18 -12.82
C ALA A 200 5.00 -36.67 -12.76
N SER A 201 5.35 -36.05 -13.91
CA SER A 201 5.59 -34.61 -13.96
C SER A 201 4.34 -33.77 -13.66
N VAL A 202 3.14 -34.25 -14.04
CA VAL A 202 1.87 -33.59 -13.71
C VAL A 202 1.61 -33.67 -12.20
N MET A 203 1.86 -34.82 -11.58
CA MET A 203 1.74 -35.01 -10.13
C MET A 203 2.67 -34.05 -9.38
N VAL A 204 3.95 -34.00 -9.76
CA VAL A 204 4.93 -33.08 -9.14
C VAL A 204 4.47 -31.64 -9.27
N ARG A 205 4.07 -31.19 -10.47
CA ARG A 205 3.56 -29.82 -10.68
C ARG A 205 2.31 -29.52 -9.85
N HIS A 206 1.42 -30.50 -9.66
CA HIS A 206 0.23 -30.34 -8.84
C HIS A 206 0.59 -30.10 -7.37
N VAL A 207 1.52 -30.89 -6.84
CA VAL A 207 2.00 -30.75 -5.47
C VAL A 207 2.75 -29.43 -5.30
N GLU A 208 3.68 -29.10 -6.19
CA GLU A 208 4.46 -27.85 -6.14
C GLU A 208 3.57 -26.62 -6.14
N ARG A 209 2.56 -26.58 -7.02
CA ARG A 209 1.61 -25.46 -7.10
C ARG A 209 0.86 -25.27 -5.78
N ASN A 210 0.31 -26.34 -5.20
CA ASN A 210 -0.43 -26.24 -3.94
C ASN A 210 0.51 -25.91 -2.77
N GLN A 211 1.73 -26.44 -2.76
CA GLN A 211 2.77 -26.10 -1.78
C GLN A 211 3.15 -24.62 -1.84
N GLN A 212 3.33 -24.07 -3.05
CA GLN A 212 3.63 -22.65 -3.24
C GLN A 212 2.46 -21.76 -2.77
N GLN A 213 1.21 -22.19 -2.97
CA GLN A 213 0.04 -21.49 -2.44
C GLN A 213 0.02 -21.52 -0.91
N ILE A 214 0.28 -22.68 -0.29
CA ILE A 214 0.37 -22.81 1.17
C ILE A 214 1.49 -21.91 1.72
N HIS A 215 2.66 -21.92 1.09
CA HIS A 215 3.79 -21.09 1.50
C HIS A 215 3.44 -19.61 1.45
N THR A 216 2.79 -19.16 0.36
CA THR A 216 2.32 -17.77 0.23
C THR A 216 1.36 -17.41 1.36
N GLN A 217 0.36 -18.24 1.64
CA GLN A 217 -0.60 -18.00 2.72
C GLN A 217 0.07 -17.98 4.10
N ARG A 218 1.05 -18.87 4.34
CA ARG A 218 1.85 -18.85 5.59
C ARG A 218 2.63 -17.56 5.75
N ARG A 219 3.21 -17.00 4.68
CA ARG A 219 3.87 -15.69 4.74
C ARG A 219 2.90 -14.57 5.07
N VAL A 220 1.70 -14.59 4.49
CA VAL A 220 0.62 -13.63 4.82
C VAL A 220 0.25 -13.72 6.30
N MET A 221 0.05 -14.94 6.81
CA MET A 221 -0.21 -15.17 8.24
C MET A 221 0.93 -14.68 9.14
N ALA A 222 2.17 -15.00 8.80
CA ALA A 222 3.34 -14.59 9.57
C ALA A 222 3.44 -13.07 9.64
N LYS A 223 3.30 -12.39 8.50
CA LYS A 223 3.31 -10.92 8.40
C LYS A 223 2.28 -10.27 9.32
N TYR A 224 1.02 -10.73 9.29
CA TYR A 224 -0.02 -10.16 10.16
C TYR A 224 0.21 -10.49 11.64
N ASN A 225 0.69 -11.69 11.95
CA ASN A 225 1.04 -12.04 13.33
C ASN A 225 2.21 -11.19 13.87
N ILE A 226 3.20 -10.84 13.04
CA ILE A 226 4.29 -9.93 13.42
C ILE A 226 3.72 -8.57 13.80
N GLU A 227 2.88 -7.99 12.94
CA GLU A 227 2.23 -6.70 13.20
C GLU A 227 1.36 -6.71 14.45
N ILE A 228 0.58 -7.78 14.68
CA ILE A 228 -0.21 -7.96 15.90
C ILE A 228 0.70 -7.99 17.12
N HIS A 229 1.74 -8.84 17.14
CA HIS A 229 2.67 -8.92 18.27
C HIS A 229 3.43 -7.61 18.49
N LYS A 230 3.79 -6.88 17.43
CA LYS A 230 4.44 -5.56 17.51
C LYS A 230 3.54 -4.54 18.23
N LYS A 231 2.25 -4.52 17.91
CA LYS A 231 1.27 -3.63 18.57
C LYS A 231 1.11 -3.88 20.06
N TYR A 232 1.32 -5.12 20.52
CA TYR A 232 1.32 -5.47 21.94
C TYR A 232 2.69 -5.30 22.62
N SER A 233 3.77 -5.63 21.91
CA SER A 233 5.14 -5.61 22.44
C SER A 233 5.61 -4.20 22.75
N ILE A 234 5.34 -3.22 21.88
CA ILE A 234 5.80 -1.84 22.09
C ILE A 234 5.24 -1.21 23.38
N PRO A 235 3.92 -1.29 23.69
CA PRO A 235 3.42 -0.85 24.98
C PRO A 235 3.96 -1.66 26.16
N ALA A 236 4.14 -2.97 26.00
CA ALA A 236 4.70 -3.82 27.06
C ALA A 236 6.16 -3.47 27.39
N ALA A 237 6.92 -2.95 26.43
CA ALA A 237 8.30 -2.51 26.62
C ALA A 237 8.42 -1.46 27.71
N CYS A 238 7.42 -0.60 27.90
CA CYS A 238 7.40 0.39 28.98
C CYS A 238 7.59 -0.25 30.36
N LEU A 239 6.99 -1.43 30.60
CA LEU A 239 7.17 -2.16 31.86
C LEU A 239 8.60 -2.68 32.02
N ALA A 240 9.19 -3.21 30.93
CA ALA A 240 10.58 -3.65 30.93
C ALA A 240 11.57 -2.49 31.17
N PHE A 241 11.33 -1.32 30.57
CA PHE A 241 12.14 -0.12 30.79
C PHE A 241 12.04 0.41 32.21
N ILE A 242 10.86 0.36 32.84
CA ILE A 242 10.69 0.74 34.26
C ILE A 242 11.50 -0.19 35.17
N LEU A 243 11.45 -1.51 34.92
CA LEU A 243 12.19 -2.52 35.69
C LEU A 243 13.70 -2.32 35.64
N VAL A 244 14.22 -1.83 34.51
CA VAL A 244 15.65 -1.51 34.36
C VAL A 244 15.97 -0.12 34.91
N GLY A 245 15.11 0.87 34.65
CA GLY A 245 15.33 2.27 35.03
C GLY A 245 15.36 2.50 36.54
N ALA A 246 14.49 1.84 37.31
CA ALA A 246 14.42 1.99 38.76
C ALA A 246 15.73 1.59 39.48
N PRO A 247 16.29 0.37 39.31
CA PRO A 247 17.54 -0.01 39.94
C PRO A 247 18.74 0.81 39.43
N LEU A 248 18.80 1.10 38.12
CA LEU A 248 19.88 1.91 37.57
C LEU A 248 19.86 3.33 38.14
N GLY A 249 18.70 3.97 38.25
CA GLY A 249 18.55 5.30 38.85
C GLY A 249 19.06 5.34 40.28
N MET A 250 18.71 4.33 41.10
CA MET A 250 19.21 4.19 42.47
C MET A 250 20.73 4.02 42.53
N MET A 251 21.31 3.20 41.65
CA MET A 251 22.75 2.94 41.58
C MET A 251 23.55 4.16 41.11
N THR A 252 23.01 4.93 40.17
CA THR A 252 23.69 6.09 39.57
C THR A 252 23.73 7.32 40.48
N ARG A 253 23.28 7.24 41.74
CA ARG A 253 23.31 8.37 42.69
C ARG A 253 24.72 8.95 42.95
N ARG A 254 25.80 8.24 42.56
CA ARG A 254 27.20 8.75 42.57
C ARG A 254 27.69 9.29 41.22
N GLY A 255 26.97 9.06 40.11
CA GLY A 255 27.26 9.62 38.79
C GLY A 255 26.34 10.81 38.49
N GLY A 256 26.83 11.82 37.77
CA GLY A 256 26.00 12.97 37.39
C GLY A 256 24.80 12.58 36.52
N MET A 257 23.79 13.45 36.43
CA MET A 257 22.55 13.28 35.64
C MET A 257 22.81 12.80 34.20
N GLY A 258 23.93 13.19 33.59
CA GLY A 258 24.33 12.77 32.24
C GLY A 258 24.53 11.26 32.08
N VAL A 259 24.95 10.52 33.13
CA VAL A 259 25.16 9.06 33.06
C VAL A 259 23.83 8.33 32.88
N ALA A 260 22.78 8.75 33.58
CA ALA A 260 21.45 8.16 33.45
C ALA A 260 20.83 8.44 32.07
N ILE A 261 21.02 9.65 31.53
CA ILE A 261 20.55 10.02 30.19
C ILE A 261 21.26 9.18 29.12
N ALA A 262 22.60 9.12 29.17
CA ALA A 262 23.39 8.35 28.21
C ALA A 262 22.99 6.87 28.21
N LEU A 263 22.79 6.28 29.39
CA LEU A 263 22.38 4.88 29.53
C LEU A 263 20.97 4.63 29.00
N SER A 264 20.03 5.57 29.21
CA SER A 264 18.67 5.47 28.67
C SER A 264 18.66 5.52 27.14
N ILE A 265 19.45 6.42 26.55
CA ILE A 265 19.62 6.51 25.08
C ILE A 265 20.22 5.20 24.54
N LEU A 266 21.26 4.67 25.18
CA LEU A 266 21.86 3.39 24.79
C LEU A 266 20.84 2.25 24.80
N MET A 267 20.08 2.12 25.89
CA MET A 267 19.04 1.08 26.01
C MET A 267 17.94 1.23 24.96
N PHE A 268 17.54 2.47 24.65
CA PHE A 268 16.57 2.73 23.59
C PHE A 268 17.09 2.32 22.21
N ILE A 269 18.35 2.63 21.89
CA ILE A 269 18.99 2.22 20.63
C ILE A 269 19.04 0.70 20.52
N VAL A 270 19.47 0.01 21.59
CA VAL A 270 19.52 -1.46 21.62
C VAL A 270 18.13 -2.05 21.41
N TYR A 271 17.12 -1.53 22.11
CA TYR A 271 15.73 -1.97 21.93
C TYR A 271 15.25 -1.81 20.48
N TRP A 272 15.49 -0.64 19.87
CA TRP A 272 15.11 -0.40 18.48
C TRP A 272 15.84 -1.31 17.49
N ALA A 273 17.12 -1.61 17.75
CA ALA A 273 17.88 -2.55 16.93
C ALA A 273 17.26 -3.96 16.97
N PHE A 274 16.86 -4.44 18.15
CA PHE A 274 16.15 -5.71 18.28
C PHE A 274 14.77 -5.68 17.62
N LEU A 275 14.04 -4.57 17.73
CA LEU A 275 12.70 -4.45 17.13
C LEU A 275 12.76 -4.53 15.60
N ILE A 276 13.62 -3.71 14.97
CA ILE A 276 13.80 -3.68 13.51
C ILE A 276 14.44 -4.99 13.02
N GLY A 277 15.48 -5.47 13.70
CA GLY A 277 16.16 -6.72 13.34
C GLY A 277 15.25 -7.94 13.51
N GLY A 278 14.47 -7.99 14.59
CA GLY A 278 13.49 -9.05 14.82
C GLY A 278 12.42 -9.09 13.74
N GLU A 279 11.93 -7.92 13.30
CA GLU A 279 10.96 -7.80 12.21
C GLU A 279 11.50 -8.39 10.90
N ASP A 280 12.70 -7.99 10.47
CA ASP A 280 13.31 -8.49 9.21
C ASP A 280 13.56 -10.01 9.25
N ILE A 281 14.04 -10.55 10.38
CA ILE A 281 14.28 -11.99 10.55
C ILE A 281 12.97 -12.78 10.52
N ALA A 282 11.90 -12.24 11.09
CA ALA A 282 10.58 -12.86 11.07
C ALA A 282 9.91 -12.80 9.70
N ASP A 283 10.08 -11.72 8.95
CA ASP A 283 9.57 -11.57 7.58
C ASP A 283 10.24 -12.56 6.60
N ARG A 284 11.49 -12.95 6.90
CA ARG A 284 12.21 -14.04 6.22
C ARG A 284 11.76 -15.43 6.67
N GLY A 285 10.94 -15.54 7.71
CA GLY A 285 10.45 -16.81 8.25
C GLY A 285 11.47 -17.60 9.07
N ILE A 286 12.57 -16.96 9.50
CA ILE A 286 13.65 -17.62 10.25
C ILE A 286 13.26 -17.80 11.72
N VAL A 287 12.60 -16.79 12.30
CA VAL A 287 12.15 -16.78 13.70
C VAL A 287 10.64 -16.59 13.74
N SER A 288 9.99 -17.18 14.76
CA SER A 288 8.54 -17.01 14.92
C SER A 288 8.18 -15.56 15.24
N PRO A 289 6.99 -15.08 14.80
CA PRO A 289 6.52 -13.72 15.08
C PRO A 289 6.56 -13.32 16.56
N PHE A 290 6.29 -14.28 17.45
CA PHE A 290 6.34 -14.06 18.90
C PHE A 290 7.76 -13.72 19.37
N TRP A 291 8.74 -14.58 19.10
CA TRP A 291 10.11 -14.37 19.59
C TRP A 291 10.76 -13.14 18.96
N ALA A 292 10.49 -12.91 17.69
CA ALA A 292 10.94 -11.73 16.98
C ALA A 292 10.55 -10.43 17.69
N MET A 293 9.27 -10.30 18.07
CA MET A 293 8.75 -9.06 18.65
C MET A 293 8.96 -8.96 20.18
N TRP A 294 9.01 -10.09 20.89
CA TRP A 294 9.06 -10.12 22.36
C TRP A 294 10.47 -10.32 22.94
N SER A 295 11.43 -10.78 22.14
CA SER A 295 12.81 -11.05 22.59
C SER A 295 13.43 -9.86 23.33
N ALA A 296 13.30 -8.64 22.80
CA ALA A 296 13.83 -7.44 23.41
C ALA A 296 13.22 -7.18 24.80
N ASN A 297 11.89 -7.28 24.91
CA ASN A 297 11.17 -7.08 26.17
C ASN A 297 11.56 -8.13 27.21
N ILE A 298 11.69 -9.38 26.79
CA ILE A 298 12.09 -10.49 27.68
C ILE A 298 13.53 -10.29 28.15
N LEU A 299 14.44 -9.93 27.24
CA LEU A 299 15.85 -9.68 27.57
C LEU A 299 16.00 -8.50 28.54
N ILE A 300 15.42 -7.34 28.20
CA ILE A 300 15.48 -6.12 29.01
C ILE A 300 14.76 -6.34 30.34
N GLY A 301 13.58 -6.99 30.33
CA GLY A 301 12.82 -7.30 31.53
C GLY A 301 13.58 -8.24 32.46
N ALA A 302 14.19 -9.30 31.94
CA ALA A 302 15.03 -10.21 32.72
C ALA A 302 16.26 -9.50 33.31
N LEU A 303 16.92 -8.63 32.53
CA LEU A 303 18.01 -7.79 33.00
C LEU A 303 17.55 -6.84 34.12
N GLY A 304 16.37 -6.23 33.97
CA GLY A 304 15.79 -5.33 34.99
C GLY A 304 15.47 -6.04 36.29
N LEU A 305 14.88 -7.25 36.21
CA LEU A 305 14.64 -8.09 37.37
C LEU A 305 15.94 -8.50 38.06
N TYR A 306 16.95 -8.89 37.29
CA TYR A 306 18.27 -9.23 37.82
C TYR A 306 18.93 -8.03 38.52
N LEU A 307 18.93 -6.85 37.89
CA LEU A 307 19.47 -5.63 38.48
C LEU A 307 18.75 -5.26 39.77
N THR A 308 17.41 -5.35 39.78
CA THR A 308 16.60 -5.11 40.97
C THR A 308 16.97 -6.06 42.10
N TYR A 309 17.09 -7.36 41.80
CA TYR A 309 17.52 -8.36 42.76
C TYR A 309 18.90 -8.02 43.37
N VAL A 310 19.86 -7.62 42.53
CA VAL A 310 21.21 -7.31 43.05
C VAL A 310 21.21 -6.04 43.91
N VAL A 311 20.48 -4.99 43.51
CA VAL A 311 20.35 -3.77 44.31
C VAL A 311 19.74 -4.08 45.68
N VAL A 312 18.70 -4.91 45.72
CA VAL A 312 18.04 -5.31 46.97
C VAL A 312 18.94 -6.17 47.87
N MET A 313 19.76 -7.05 47.27
CA MET A 313 20.66 -7.94 48.00
C MET A 313 21.99 -7.28 48.40
N GLU A 314 22.16 -5.98 48.15
CA GLU A 314 23.40 -5.21 48.38
C GLU A 314 24.68 -5.86 47.83
N LYS A 315 24.57 -6.79 46.87
CA LYS A 315 25.75 -7.44 46.29
C LYS A 315 26.45 -6.45 45.36
N PRO A 316 27.77 -6.18 45.53
CA PRO A 316 28.47 -5.26 44.64
C PRO A 316 28.62 -5.87 43.24
N VAL A 317 27.81 -5.41 42.26
CA VAL A 317 27.89 -5.84 40.85
C VAL A 317 29.24 -5.51 40.22
N LEU A 318 29.81 -4.37 40.60
CA LEU A 318 31.02 -3.80 40.02
C LEU A 318 32.10 -3.64 41.12
N ALA A 319 32.60 -4.76 41.64
CA ALA A 319 33.74 -4.75 42.57
C ALA A 319 35.03 -4.16 41.94
N TRP A 320 35.10 -4.09 40.60
CA TRP A 320 36.28 -3.64 39.85
C TRP A 320 36.58 -2.13 39.96
N PHE A 321 35.56 -1.26 40.11
CA PHE A 321 35.77 0.19 40.20
C PHE A 321 36.26 0.70 41.56
N ARG A 322 36.34 -0.16 42.59
CA ARG A 322 36.78 0.24 43.95
C ARG A 322 38.30 0.21 44.15
N ARG A 323 39.11 -0.30 43.21
CA ARG A 323 40.55 -0.53 43.41
C ARG A 323 41.49 0.63 43.01
N ARG A 324 41.00 1.83 42.68
CA ARG A 324 41.87 2.97 42.29
C ARG A 324 41.76 4.22 43.16
N ALA A 325 41.18 4.12 44.35
CA ALA A 325 41.22 5.18 45.35
C ALA A 325 41.67 4.60 46.69
N ALA A 326 42.95 4.29 46.79
CA ALA A 326 43.67 4.06 48.03
C ALA A 326 45.08 4.61 47.85
#